data_AF-A0A1R2CU71-F1
#
_entry.id   AF-A0A1R2CU71-F1
#
_cell.length_a   1.000
_cell.length_b   1.000
_cell.length_c   1.000
_cell.angle_alpha   90.00
_cell.angle_beta   90.00
_cell.angle_gamma   90.00
#
_symmetry.space_group_name_H-M   'P 1'
#
loop_
_entity.id
_entity.type
_entity.pdbx_description
1 polymer ?
#
loop_
_entity_poly.entity_id
_entity_poly.type
_entity_poly.pdbx_seq_one_letter_code
_entity_poly.pdbx_strand_id
1 'polypeptide(L)'
;METEVQKVLKSLYSIHQTLEAKNSKSDKNTQTAVDLPILCKLPTKIIGKILICLDFRSDIPALLESCKFFKKLITSYPFQKLFYSQLIKKPLVSEEKPISEQEVKEIDSFSSSSKEEILDRIRKANMIRGKINAGFIVIEEKLKEKLKAINKLNDDLRIQRQINVKTIKKKDAKEDEYINIIKEIRRTQANIQGAKHDFQTEISDQTSEIKIIESSKRIIKNQINILQHGLDNTQNENTLLSKKLSIYNENLFKLTNYCNEMLIPQINKISESDF
;
A
#
# COMPACT_ATOMS: atom_id res chain seq x y z
N MET A 1 5.10 -15.68 60.70
CA MET A 1 5.56 -15.39 59.33
C MET A 1 5.42 -13.88 59.15
N GLU A 2 6.52 -13.12 59.21
CA GLU A 2 6.46 -11.66 59.00
C GLU A 2 6.06 -11.36 57.56
N THR A 3 5.03 -10.54 57.36
CA THR A 3 4.61 -10.09 56.03
C THR A 3 5.66 -9.16 55.44
N GLU A 4 5.80 -9.13 54.11
CA GLU A 4 6.78 -8.26 53.44
C GLU A 4 6.63 -6.78 53.83
N VAL A 5 5.40 -6.34 54.13
CA VAL A 5 5.09 -4.99 54.62
C VAL A 5 5.76 -4.72 55.98
N GLN A 6 5.80 -5.69 56.89
CA GLN A 6 6.48 -5.56 58.18
C GLN A 6 8.01 -5.49 58.03
N LYS A 7 8.58 -6.20 57.06
CA LYS A 7 10.02 -6.11 56.73
C LYS A 7 10.38 -4.74 56.15
N VAL A 8 9.53 -4.18 55.30
CA VAL A 8 9.71 -2.83 54.73
C VAL A 8 9.59 -1.76 55.81
N LEU A 9 8.59 -1.88 56.71
CA LEU A 9 8.43 -0.93 57.82
C LEU A 9 9.59 -0.97 58.82
N LYS A 10 10.09 -2.15 59.18
CA LYS A 10 11.30 -2.28 60.03
C LYS A 10 12.53 -1.67 59.36
N SER A 11 12.69 -1.86 58.05
CA SER A 11 13.81 -1.28 57.29
C SER A 11 13.71 0.24 57.21
N LEU A 12 12.51 0.79 57.00
CA LEU A 12 12.28 2.25 57.01
C LEU A 12 12.52 2.86 58.38
N TYR A 13 12.09 2.19 59.45
CA TYR A 13 12.29 2.65 60.82
C TYR A 13 13.77 2.64 61.21
N SER A 14 14.51 1.59 60.82
CA SER A 14 15.97 1.50 60.97
C SER A 14 16.70 2.63 60.24
N ILE A 15 16.29 2.95 59.01
CA ILE A 15 16.85 4.07 58.22
C ILE A 15 16.56 5.41 58.89
N HIS A 16 15.33 5.62 59.37
CA HIS A 16 14.95 6.86 60.06
C HIS A 16 15.77 7.08 61.33
N GLN A 17 15.94 6.04 62.17
CA GLN A 17 16.79 6.11 63.36
C GLN A 17 18.27 6.37 63.02
N THR A 18 18.77 5.81 61.92
CA THR A 18 20.15 6.04 61.47
C THR A 18 20.36 7.48 60.97
N LEU A 19 19.34 8.08 60.34
CA LEU A 19 19.34 9.47 59.90
C LEU A 19 19.20 10.44 61.08
N GLU A 20 18.36 10.15 62.06
CA GLU A 20 18.25 10.94 63.29
C GLU A 20 19.56 10.91 64.10
N ALA A 21 20.18 9.74 64.27
CA ALA A 21 21.45 9.59 64.98
C ALA A 21 22.63 10.29 64.28
N LYS A 22 22.60 10.41 62.94
CA LYS A 22 23.58 11.19 62.17
C LYS A 22 23.32 12.70 62.25
N ASN A 23 22.07 13.13 62.39
CA ASN A 23 21.73 14.55 62.57
C ASN A 23 21.99 15.07 64.01
N SER A 24 22.05 14.20 65.01
CA SER A 24 22.38 14.59 66.40
C SER A 24 23.89 14.74 66.67
N LYS A 25 24.74 14.51 65.65
CA LYS A 25 26.19 14.77 65.69
C LYS A 25 26.63 15.52 64.43
N SER A 26 26.24 16.78 64.27
CA SER A 26 26.82 17.64 63.21
C SER A 26 27.85 18.61 63.81
N ASP A 27 29.10 18.18 63.82
CA ASP A 27 30.22 19.11 63.72
C ASP A 27 30.20 19.76 62.34
N LYS A 28 30.45 21.07 62.31
CA LYS A 28 30.46 21.92 61.14
C LYS A 28 31.57 21.50 60.18
N ASN A 29 31.25 20.67 59.18
CA ASN A 29 31.85 20.61 57.84
C ASN A 29 31.55 19.25 57.22
N THR A 30 30.41 19.13 56.55
CA THR A 30 30.20 18.04 55.59
C THR A 30 29.11 18.47 54.62
N GLN A 31 29.48 18.61 53.34
CA GLN A 31 28.50 18.56 52.26
C GLN A 31 27.75 17.24 52.42
N THR A 32 26.45 17.33 52.73
CA THR A 32 25.55 16.20 52.68
C THR A 32 25.39 15.79 51.22
N ALA A 33 26.29 14.92 50.76
CA ALA A 33 26.04 14.13 49.56
C ALA A 33 24.84 13.24 49.86
N VAL A 34 23.67 13.64 49.36
CA VAL A 34 22.51 12.76 49.30
C VAL A 34 22.97 11.49 48.57
N ASP A 35 22.87 10.33 49.21
CA ASP A 35 23.22 9.04 48.61
C ASP A 35 22.24 8.74 47.46
N LEU A 36 22.52 9.30 46.27
CA LEU A 36 21.80 9.08 45.02
C LEU A 36 21.52 7.58 44.71
N PRO A 37 22.38 6.61 45.09
CA PRO A 37 22.10 5.19 44.88
C PRO A 37 20.88 4.67 45.65
N ILE A 38 20.53 5.25 46.79
CA ILE A 38 19.35 4.87 47.59
C ILE A 38 18.08 5.44 46.96
N LEU A 39 18.16 6.68 46.49
CA LEU A 39 17.05 7.37 45.83
C LEU A 39 16.62 6.66 44.53
N CYS A 40 17.56 6.08 43.78
CA CYS A 40 17.27 5.28 42.58
C CYS A 40 16.58 3.93 42.85
N LYS A 41 16.57 3.44 44.11
CA LYS A 41 15.91 2.17 44.50
C LYS A 41 14.45 2.36 44.91
N LEU A 42 13.99 3.61 45.05
CA LEU A 42 12.61 3.89 45.42
C LEU A 42 11.64 3.66 44.24
N PRO A 43 10.37 3.30 44.51
CA PRO A 43 9.35 3.28 43.48
C PRO A 43 9.22 4.64 42.78
N THR A 44 9.13 4.63 41.45
CA THR A 44 9.06 5.83 40.60
C THR A 44 7.94 6.81 40.99
N LYS A 45 6.83 6.30 41.55
CA LYS A 45 5.73 7.12 42.09
C LYS A 45 6.12 7.94 43.31
N ILE A 46 6.99 7.42 44.19
CA ILE A 46 7.47 8.10 45.40
C ILE A 46 8.52 9.12 45.01
N ILE A 47 9.46 8.73 44.15
CA ILE A 47 10.48 9.64 43.58
C ILE A 47 9.81 10.81 42.88
N GLY A 48 8.78 10.54 42.06
CA GLY A 48 8.03 11.59 41.38
C GLY A 48 7.42 12.63 42.34
N LYS A 49 6.94 12.20 43.52
CA LYS A 49 6.43 13.12 44.54
C LYS A 49 7.53 13.95 45.19
N ILE A 50 8.69 13.35 45.47
CA ILE A 50 9.85 14.05 46.02
C ILE A 50 10.34 15.13 45.04
N LEU A 51 10.47 14.78 43.76
CA LEU A 51 10.94 15.69 42.71
C LEU A 51 10.02 16.90 42.49
N ILE A 52 8.72 16.78 42.74
CA ILE A 52 7.77 17.90 42.61
C ILE A 52 7.96 18.94 43.72
N CYS A 53 8.55 18.55 44.85
CA CYS A 53 8.82 19.44 45.98
C CYS A 53 10.16 20.17 45.89
N LEU A 54 11.00 19.89 44.88
CA LEU A 54 12.30 20.51 44.69
C LEU A 54 12.20 21.86 43.95
N ASP A 55 13.20 22.72 44.12
CA ASP A 55 13.27 23.97 43.37
C ASP A 55 13.58 23.68 41.90
N PHE A 56 12.68 24.11 41.02
CA PHE A 56 12.76 23.86 39.60
C PHE A 56 13.94 24.58 38.93
N ARG A 57 14.38 25.71 39.48
CA ARG A 57 15.41 26.55 38.84
C ARG A 57 16.83 26.06 39.15
N SER A 58 17.05 25.50 40.34
CA SER A 58 18.36 25.02 40.78
C SER A 58 18.48 23.50 40.75
N ASP A 59 17.49 22.77 41.26
CA ASP A 59 17.68 21.38 41.66
C ASP A 59 17.34 20.40 40.53
N ILE A 60 16.34 20.73 39.71
CA ILE A 60 15.90 19.89 38.59
C ILE A 60 16.96 19.79 37.47
N PRO A 61 17.62 20.88 37.03
CA PRO A 61 18.74 20.78 36.08
C PRO A 61 19.89 19.92 36.60
N ALA A 62 20.27 20.11 37.87
CA ALA A 62 21.32 19.31 38.51
C ALA A 62 20.97 17.81 38.56
N LEU A 63 19.70 17.48 38.82
CA LEU A 63 19.23 16.09 38.83
C LEU A 63 19.17 15.46 37.43
N LEU A 64 18.81 16.23 36.40
CA LEU A 64 18.84 15.78 35.00
C LEU A 64 20.26 15.41 34.55
N GLU A 65 21.27 16.12 35.05
CA GLU A 65 22.68 15.88 34.76
C GLU A 65 23.28 14.74 35.59
N SER A 66 22.76 14.52 36.81
CA SER A 66 23.30 13.52 37.74
C SER A 66 23.13 12.06 37.33
N CYS A 67 22.00 11.66 36.70
CA CYS A 67 21.76 10.26 36.33
C CYS A 67 20.71 10.08 35.22
N LYS A 68 20.97 9.12 34.32
CA LYS A 68 20.07 8.73 33.22
C LYS A 68 18.66 8.32 33.71
N PHE A 69 18.56 7.75 34.91
CA PHE A 69 17.28 7.37 35.51
C PHE A 69 16.40 8.60 35.79
N PHE A 70 16.94 9.64 36.43
CA PHE A 70 16.22 10.89 36.70
C PHE A 70 15.88 11.62 35.42
N LYS A 71 16.79 11.64 34.45
CA LYS A 71 16.52 12.19 33.11
C LYS A 71 15.29 11.53 32.49
N LYS A 72 15.24 10.20 32.45
CA LYS A 72 14.12 9.46 31.87
C LYS A 72 12.82 9.66 32.65
N LEU A 73 12.89 9.73 33.98
CA LEU A 73 11.73 9.94 34.84
C LEU A 73 11.13 11.35 34.65
N ILE A 74 11.96 12.39 34.67
CA ILE A 74 11.55 13.79 34.53
C ILE A 74 11.04 14.08 33.12
N THR A 75 11.61 13.46 32.09
CA THR A 75 11.13 13.58 30.70
C THR A 75 9.91 12.70 30.40
N SER A 76 9.45 11.87 31.35
CA SER A 76 8.33 10.98 31.10
C SER A 76 7.00 11.74 31.06
N TYR A 77 6.13 11.37 30.12
CA TYR A 77 4.79 11.95 30.00
C TYR A 77 3.96 11.90 31.31
N PRO A 78 3.97 10.79 32.09
CA PRO A 78 3.24 10.74 33.36
C PRO A 78 3.75 11.74 34.39
N PHE A 79 5.07 11.93 34.49
CA PHE A 79 5.66 12.90 35.40
C PHE A 79 5.37 14.32 34.96
N GLN A 80 5.56 14.64 33.67
CA GLN A 80 5.28 15.97 33.11
C GLN A 80 3.80 16.34 33.29
N LYS A 81 2.87 15.42 33.04
CA LYS A 81 1.44 15.65 33.27
C LYS A 81 1.12 15.94 34.74
N LEU A 82 1.69 15.17 35.67
CA LEU A 82 1.49 15.37 37.12
C LEU A 82 2.10 16.72 37.56
N PHE A 83 3.30 17.02 37.07
CA PHE A 83 4.01 18.28 37.29
C PHE A 83 3.22 19.50 36.80
N TYR A 84 2.80 19.53 35.53
CA TYR A 84 2.02 20.66 35.01
C TYR A 84 0.69 20.83 35.72
N SER A 85 0.03 19.73 36.12
CA SER A 85 -1.22 19.81 36.90
C SER A 85 -1.04 20.39 38.30
N GLN A 86 0.14 20.22 38.91
CA GLN A 86 0.51 20.81 40.19
C GLN A 86 0.97 22.27 40.03
N LEU A 87 1.64 22.59 38.92
CA LEU A 87 2.12 23.94 38.61
C LEU A 87 0.95 24.89 38.29
N ILE A 88 -0.13 24.38 37.68
CA ILE A 88 -1.40 25.09 37.48
C ILE A 88 -2.16 25.29 38.80
N LYS A 89 -1.93 24.44 39.81
CA LYS A 89 -2.54 24.54 41.15
C LYS A 89 -1.71 25.32 42.16
N LYS A 90 -0.45 25.63 41.87
CA LYS A 90 0.30 26.61 42.65
C LYS A 90 -0.35 27.97 42.35
N PRO A 91 -0.80 28.72 43.35
CA PRO A 91 -1.31 30.06 43.11
C PRO A 91 -0.18 30.88 42.47
N LEU A 92 -0.31 31.19 41.19
CA LEU A 92 0.21 32.44 40.67
C LEU A 92 -0.65 33.50 41.38
N VAL A 93 0.01 34.45 42.04
CA VAL A 93 -0.59 35.51 42.89
C VAL A 93 -0.72 35.08 44.36
N SER A 94 0.33 35.34 45.16
CA SER A 94 0.07 36.01 46.43
C SER A 94 -0.59 37.33 46.08
N GLU A 95 -1.84 37.55 46.48
CA GLU A 95 -2.43 38.89 46.43
C GLU A 95 -1.57 39.76 47.35
N GLU A 96 -0.58 40.44 46.77
CA GLU A 96 0.11 41.54 47.43
C GLU A 96 -0.95 42.63 47.61
N LYS A 97 -1.53 42.68 48.81
CA LYS A 97 -2.16 43.90 49.27
C LYS A 97 -1.13 45.02 49.12
N PRO A 98 -1.47 46.16 48.48
CA PRO A 98 -0.60 47.32 48.56
C PRO A 98 -0.30 47.60 50.04
N ILE A 99 0.97 47.85 50.34
CA ILE A 99 1.43 48.37 51.64
C ILE A 99 0.44 49.48 52.03
N SER A 100 -0.29 49.29 53.12
CA SER A 100 -1.28 50.28 53.54
C SER A 100 -0.55 51.54 54.00
N GLU A 101 -1.19 52.70 53.89
CA GLU A 101 -0.64 53.98 54.39
C GLU A 101 -0.25 53.95 55.90
N GLN A 102 -0.60 52.89 56.64
CA GLN A 102 -0.19 52.68 58.03
C GLN A 102 1.26 52.17 58.17
N GLU A 103 1.79 51.41 57.21
CA GLU A 103 3.19 50.92 57.27
C GLU A 103 4.21 52.01 56.86
N VAL A 104 3.78 53.04 56.13
CA VAL A 104 4.60 54.22 55.83
C VAL A 104 4.76 55.15 57.05
N LYS A 105 3.79 55.13 57.99
CA LYS A 105 3.83 55.96 59.20
C LYS A 105 4.81 55.46 60.27
N GLU A 106 5.29 54.22 60.20
CA GLU A 106 6.34 53.73 61.12
C GLU A 106 7.75 54.24 60.77
N ILE A 107 7.94 54.85 59.60
CA ILE A 107 9.23 55.41 59.14
C ILE A 107 9.49 56.83 59.70
N ASP A 108 8.51 57.45 60.37
CA ASP A 108 8.72 58.75 61.04
C ASP A 108 9.53 58.67 62.35
N SER A 109 9.99 57.47 62.73
CA SER A 109 10.77 57.23 63.96
C SER A 109 12.30 57.14 63.78
N PHE A 110 12.85 57.28 62.57
CA PHE A 110 14.31 57.19 62.31
C PHE A 110 14.94 58.55 61.98
N SER A 111 16.18 58.77 62.46
CA SER A 111 16.95 60.02 62.29
C SER A 111 17.28 60.33 60.81
N SER A 112 17.46 61.61 60.52
CA SER A 112 17.38 62.19 59.16
C SER A 112 18.41 61.69 58.14
N SER A 113 19.61 61.24 58.53
CA SER A 113 20.66 60.83 57.59
C SER A 113 20.50 59.39 57.05
N SER A 114 19.79 58.49 57.74
CA SER A 114 19.53 57.12 57.28
C SER A 114 18.22 56.99 56.47
N LYS A 115 17.30 57.96 56.62
CA LYS A 115 16.03 58.04 55.88
C LYS A 115 16.24 58.28 54.39
N GLU A 116 17.17 59.17 54.03
CA GLU A 116 17.48 59.50 52.63
C GLU A 116 18.11 58.30 51.88
N GLU A 117 19.03 57.56 52.51
CA GLU A 117 19.64 56.37 51.91
C GLU A 117 18.63 55.22 51.74
N ILE A 118 17.74 55.01 52.71
CA ILE A 118 16.69 54.00 52.62
C ILE A 118 15.70 54.37 51.50
N LEU A 119 15.30 55.64 51.41
CA LEU A 119 14.45 56.12 50.32
C LEU A 119 15.13 56.00 48.95
N ASP A 120 16.44 56.27 48.83
CA ASP A 120 17.17 56.10 47.58
C ASP A 120 17.31 54.63 47.17
N ARG A 121 17.50 53.71 48.13
CA ARG A 121 17.47 52.26 47.89
C ARG A 121 16.09 51.78 47.42
N ILE A 122 15.01 52.27 48.03
CA ILE A 122 13.64 51.97 47.61
C ILE A 122 13.36 52.52 46.21
N ARG A 123 13.82 53.74 45.89
CA ARG A 123 13.71 54.33 44.55
C ARG A 123 14.46 53.49 43.51
N LYS A 124 15.70 53.09 43.79
CA LYS A 124 16.48 52.20 42.91
C LYS A 124 15.80 50.84 42.71
N ALA A 125 15.29 50.23 43.78
CA ALA A 125 14.55 48.97 43.71
C ALA A 125 13.27 49.10 42.86
N ASN A 126 12.51 50.19 43.03
CA ASN A 126 11.32 50.48 42.22
C ASN A 126 11.66 50.75 40.75
N MET A 127 12.79 51.41 40.48
CA MET A 127 13.25 51.68 39.11
C MET A 127 13.70 50.39 38.40
N ILE A 128 14.39 49.49 39.12
CA ILE A 128 14.76 48.15 38.62
C ILE A 128 13.49 47.32 38.39
N ARG A 129 12.53 47.34 39.32
CA ARG A 129 11.24 46.67 39.18
C ARG A 129 10.46 47.18 37.96
N GLY A 130 10.46 48.50 37.72
CA GLY A 130 9.85 49.09 36.52
C GLY A 130 10.49 48.60 35.23
N LYS A 131 11.83 48.51 35.18
CA LYS A 131 12.56 47.96 34.03
C LYS A 131 12.29 46.47 33.81
N ILE A 132 12.21 45.68 34.89
CA ILE A 132 11.90 44.25 34.84
C ILE A 132 10.47 44.04 34.32
N ASN A 133 9.49 44.79 34.84
CA ASN A 133 8.10 44.71 34.38
C ASN A 133 7.96 45.11 32.91
N ALA A 134 8.62 46.17 32.46
CA ALA A 134 8.66 46.54 31.05
C ALA A 134 9.27 45.43 30.18
N GLY A 135 10.34 44.78 30.66
CA GLY A 135 10.93 43.60 30.00
C GLY A 135 9.97 42.42 29.91
N PHE A 136 9.19 42.14 30.96
CA PHE A 136 8.17 41.08 30.95
C PHE A 136 7.05 41.35 29.95
N ILE A 137 6.56 42.59 29.85
CA ILE A 137 5.53 42.96 28.86
C ILE A 137 6.01 42.67 27.43
N VAL A 138 7.23 43.09 27.09
CA VAL A 138 7.82 42.84 25.76
C VAL A 138 8.01 41.35 25.47
N ILE A 139 8.41 40.56 26.48
CA ILE A 139 8.53 39.11 26.33
C ILE A 139 7.15 38.46 26.14
N GLU A 140 6.14 38.91 26.86
CA GLU A 140 4.78 38.38 26.77
C GLU A 140 4.14 38.66 25.40
N GLU A 141 4.37 39.84 24.82
CA GLU A 141 3.94 40.17 23.46
C GLU A 141 4.61 39.25 22.43
N LYS A 142 5.94 39.09 22.53
CA LYS A 142 6.69 38.15 21.66
C LYS A 142 6.20 36.71 21.83
N LEU A 143 5.86 36.30 23.05
CA LEU A 143 5.30 34.97 23.33
C LEU A 143 3.94 34.80 22.65
N LYS A 144 3.05 35.79 22.76
CA LYS A 144 1.73 35.80 22.10
C LYS A 144 1.87 35.72 20.58
N GLU A 145 2.79 36.47 19.98
CA GLU A 145 3.07 36.39 18.54
C GLU A 145 3.57 35.01 18.11
N LYS A 146 4.52 34.43 18.86
CA LYS A 146 5.04 33.09 18.57
C LYS A 146 3.96 32.01 18.75
N LEU A 147 3.08 32.13 19.75
CA LEU A 147 1.95 31.23 19.94
C LEU A 147 0.95 31.33 18.78
N LYS A 148 0.63 32.54 18.29
CA LYS A 148 -0.20 32.72 17.10
C LYS A 148 0.42 32.04 15.87
N ALA A 149 1.73 32.19 15.66
CA ALA A 149 2.44 31.53 14.56
C ALA A 149 2.42 30.00 14.68
N ILE A 150 2.61 29.45 15.89
CA ILE A 150 2.52 28.02 16.16
C ILE A 150 1.12 27.48 15.85
N ASN A 151 0.08 28.18 16.31
CA ASN A 151 -1.30 27.77 16.05
C ASN A 151 -1.61 27.75 14.54
N LYS A 152 -1.16 28.78 13.81
CA LYS A 152 -1.30 28.83 12.34
C LYS A 152 -0.58 27.65 11.66
N LEU A 153 0.66 27.36 12.05
CA LEU A 153 1.40 26.21 11.51
C LEU A 153 0.72 24.87 11.81
N ASN A 154 0.08 24.74 12.98
CA ASN A 154 -0.66 23.54 13.35
C ASN A 154 -1.93 23.38 12.50
N ASP A 155 -2.64 24.47 12.22
CA ASP A 155 -3.80 24.47 11.31
C ASP A 155 -3.39 24.12 9.87
N ASP A 156 -2.29 24.70 9.37
CA ASP A 156 -1.73 24.38 8.06
C ASP A 156 -1.36 22.90 7.95
N LEU A 157 -0.71 22.33 8.99
CA LEU A 157 -0.41 20.90 9.08
C LEU A 157 -1.68 20.05 9.08
N ARG A 158 -2.75 20.48 9.77
CA ARG A 158 -4.03 19.78 9.77
C ARG A 158 -4.66 19.75 8.38
N ILE A 159 -4.64 20.88 7.67
CA ILE A 159 -5.16 21.00 6.30
C ILE A 159 -4.33 20.12 5.35
N GLN A 160 -3.00 20.18 5.42
CA GLN A 160 -2.13 19.34 4.59
C GLN A 160 -2.37 17.85 4.82
N ARG A 161 -2.56 17.41 6.06
CA ARG A 161 -2.92 16.01 6.36
C ARG A 161 -4.22 15.60 5.68
N GLN A 162 -5.25 16.45 5.70
CA GLN A 162 -6.51 16.17 5.04
C GLN A 162 -6.37 16.10 3.51
N ILE A 163 -5.58 16.99 2.92
CA ILE A 163 -5.26 16.96 1.48
C ILE A 163 -4.54 15.66 1.13
N ASN A 164 -3.51 15.29 1.89
CA ASN A 164 -2.76 14.05 1.65
C ASN A 164 -3.64 12.80 1.73
N VAL A 165 -4.54 12.72 2.72
CA VAL A 165 -5.50 11.61 2.82
C VAL A 165 -6.41 11.56 1.59
N LYS A 166 -6.90 12.70 1.10
CA LYS A 166 -7.72 12.75 -0.13
C LYS A 166 -6.92 12.31 -1.36
N THR A 167 -5.65 12.72 -1.47
CA THR A 167 -4.77 12.34 -2.58
C THR A 167 -4.44 10.86 -2.56
N ILE A 168 -4.14 10.28 -1.40
CA ILE A 168 -3.90 8.83 -1.24
C ILE A 168 -5.15 8.06 -1.65
N LYS A 169 -6.34 8.42 -1.16
CA LYS A 169 -7.60 7.77 -1.57
C LYS A 169 -7.85 7.82 -3.08
N LYS A 170 -7.53 8.94 -3.72
CA LYS A 170 -7.63 9.07 -5.19
C LYS A 170 -6.62 8.17 -5.91
N LYS A 171 -5.41 8.04 -5.37
CA LYS A 171 -4.39 7.16 -5.94
C LYS A 171 -4.81 5.70 -5.80
N ASP A 172 -5.25 5.27 -4.63
CA ASP A 172 -5.69 3.89 -4.37
C ASP A 172 -6.87 3.51 -5.27
N ALA A 173 -7.85 4.41 -5.45
CA ALA A 173 -8.97 4.18 -6.36
C ALA A 173 -8.54 3.99 -7.83
N LYS A 174 -7.52 4.75 -8.27
CA LYS A 174 -6.94 4.56 -9.61
C LYS A 174 -6.16 3.25 -9.72
N GLU A 175 -5.48 2.84 -8.66
CA GLU A 175 -4.75 1.57 -8.62
C GLU A 175 -5.70 0.37 -8.74
N ASP A 176 -6.85 0.42 -8.06
CA ASP A 176 -7.93 -0.56 -8.21
C ASP A 176 -8.50 -0.60 -9.63
N GLU A 177 -8.69 0.56 -10.27
CA GLU A 177 -9.12 0.66 -11.66
C GLU A 177 -8.11 0.00 -12.62
N TYR A 178 -6.81 0.26 -12.43
CA TYR A 178 -5.76 -0.39 -13.22
C TYR A 178 -5.73 -1.91 -13.02
N ILE A 179 -5.92 -2.39 -11.79
CA ILE A 179 -6.00 -3.83 -11.50
C ILE A 179 -7.16 -4.47 -12.25
N ASN A 180 -8.32 -3.80 -12.32
CA ASN A 180 -9.48 -4.29 -13.06
C ASN A 180 -9.21 -4.34 -14.57
N ILE A 181 -8.60 -3.29 -15.13
CA ILE A 181 -8.20 -3.25 -16.55
C ILE A 181 -7.24 -4.40 -16.87
N ILE A 182 -6.23 -4.66 -16.02
CA ILE A 182 -5.28 -5.77 -16.22
C ILE A 182 -5.99 -7.13 -16.20
N LYS A 183 -6.99 -7.32 -15.32
CA LYS A 183 -7.79 -8.55 -15.29
C LYS A 183 -8.60 -8.73 -16.57
N GLU A 184 -9.21 -7.67 -17.08
CA GLU A 184 -9.93 -7.70 -18.36
C GLU A 184 -9.01 -8.02 -19.53
N ILE A 185 -7.84 -7.38 -19.62
CA ILE A 185 -6.84 -7.67 -20.65
C ILE A 185 -6.46 -9.16 -20.63
N ARG A 186 -6.22 -9.74 -19.45
CA ARG A 186 -5.89 -11.18 -19.32
C ARG A 186 -7.03 -12.09 -19.79
N ARG A 187 -8.28 -11.75 -19.45
CA ARG A 187 -9.47 -12.49 -19.93
C ARG A 187 -9.59 -12.42 -21.45
N THR A 188 -9.42 -11.23 -22.02
CA THR A 188 -9.46 -11.03 -23.47
C THR A 188 -8.33 -11.78 -24.17
N GLN A 189 -7.12 -11.79 -23.61
CA GLN A 189 -6.01 -12.58 -24.15
C GLN A 189 -6.31 -14.09 -24.13
N ALA A 190 -6.89 -14.60 -23.05
CA ALA A 190 -7.30 -16.01 -22.98
C ALA A 190 -8.37 -16.34 -24.02
N ASN A 191 -9.36 -15.47 -24.21
CA ASN A 191 -10.40 -15.64 -25.24
C ASN A 191 -9.80 -15.64 -26.66
N ILE A 192 -8.86 -14.74 -26.94
CA ILE A 192 -8.15 -14.69 -28.23
C ILE A 192 -7.36 -15.98 -28.47
N GLN A 193 -6.68 -16.50 -27.44
CA GLN A 193 -5.94 -17.77 -27.55
C GLN A 193 -6.86 -18.95 -27.79
N GLY A 194 -8.02 -19.01 -27.11
CA GLY A 194 -9.06 -20.01 -27.35
C GLY A 194 -9.56 -19.97 -28.79
N ALA A 195 -10.02 -18.80 -29.25
CA ALA A 195 -10.52 -18.62 -30.62
C ALA A 195 -9.45 -18.96 -31.67
N LYS A 196 -8.18 -18.62 -31.43
CA LYS A 196 -7.08 -19.00 -32.31
C LYS A 196 -6.93 -20.52 -32.41
N HIS A 197 -7.05 -21.24 -31.30
CA HIS A 197 -6.98 -22.70 -31.29
C HIS A 197 -8.16 -23.34 -32.03
N ASP A 198 -9.37 -22.81 -31.83
CA ASP A 198 -10.57 -23.28 -32.51
C ASP A 198 -10.43 -23.12 -34.04
N PHE A 199 -10.02 -21.93 -34.50
CA PHE A 199 -9.79 -21.69 -35.93
C PHE A 199 -8.66 -22.55 -36.51
N GLN A 200 -7.60 -22.81 -35.75
CA GLN A 200 -6.53 -23.71 -36.21
C GLN A 200 -7.03 -25.14 -36.39
N THR A 201 -7.92 -25.59 -35.51
CA THR A 201 -8.55 -26.92 -35.60
C THR A 201 -9.48 -26.99 -36.80
N GLU A 202 -10.35 -25.99 -36.98
CA GLU A 202 -11.26 -25.91 -38.13
C GLU A 202 -10.50 -25.88 -39.46
N ILE A 203 -9.42 -25.10 -39.57
CA ILE A 203 -8.55 -25.08 -40.76
C ILE A 203 -7.92 -26.44 -41.01
N SER A 204 -7.47 -27.14 -39.96
CA SER A 204 -6.90 -28.48 -40.09
C SER A 204 -7.93 -29.48 -40.62
N ASP A 205 -9.15 -29.44 -40.10
CA ASP A 205 -10.24 -30.31 -40.51
C ASP A 205 -10.61 -30.05 -41.98
N GLN A 206 -10.83 -28.79 -42.36
CA GLN A 206 -11.10 -28.40 -43.76
C GLN A 206 -9.96 -28.80 -44.70
N THR A 207 -8.70 -28.66 -44.26
CA THR A 207 -7.54 -29.09 -45.05
C THR A 207 -7.54 -30.61 -45.26
N SER A 208 -7.98 -31.39 -44.27
CA SER A 208 -8.12 -32.84 -44.39
C SER A 208 -9.22 -33.24 -45.37
N GLU A 209 -10.37 -32.55 -45.32
CA GLU A 209 -11.48 -32.77 -46.27
C GLU A 209 -11.06 -32.46 -47.70
N ILE A 210 -10.34 -31.35 -47.93
CA ILE A 210 -9.81 -31.00 -49.25
C ILE A 210 -8.89 -32.11 -49.78
N LYS A 211 -8.01 -32.68 -48.95
CA LYS A 211 -7.15 -33.81 -49.37
C LYS A 211 -7.95 -35.04 -49.79
N ILE A 212 -9.04 -35.34 -49.06
CA ILE A 212 -9.95 -36.45 -49.42
C ILE A 212 -10.61 -36.17 -50.77
N ILE A 213 -11.11 -34.96 -51.00
CA ILE A 213 -11.73 -34.56 -52.27
C ILE A 213 -10.72 -34.64 -53.42
N GLU A 214 -9.50 -34.16 -53.23
CA GLU A 214 -8.44 -34.22 -54.24
C GLU A 214 -8.04 -35.66 -54.60
N SER A 215 -8.01 -36.56 -53.61
CA SER A 215 -7.76 -37.98 -53.84
C SER A 215 -8.91 -38.63 -54.62
N SER A 216 -10.16 -38.32 -54.27
CA SER A 216 -11.35 -38.80 -54.96
C SER A 216 -11.41 -38.31 -56.41
N LYS A 217 -11.07 -37.04 -56.65
CA LYS A 217 -10.94 -36.46 -57.99
C LYS A 217 -9.91 -37.20 -58.85
N ARG A 218 -8.78 -37.59 -58.27
CA ARG A 218 -7.76 -38.39 -58.98
C ARG A 218 -8.28 -39.77 -59.36
N ILE A 219 -8.98 -40.45 -58.45
CA ILE A 219 -9.59 -41.75 -58.70
C ILE A 219 -10.61 -41.66 -59.84
N ILE A 220 -11.53 -40.70 -59.78
CA ILE A 220 -12.54 -40.48 -60.82
C ILE A 220 -11.88 -40.18 -62.17
N LYS A 221 -10.84 -39.33 -62.20
CA LYS A 221 -10.10 -39.03 -63.44
C LYS A 221 -9.49 -40.31 -64.06
N ASN A 222 -8.93 -41.19 -63.23
CA ASN A 222 -8.40 -42.47 -63.72
C ASN A 222 -9.52 -43.38 -64.25
N GLN A 223 -10.67 -43.44 -63.58
CA GLN A 223 -11.82 -44.20 -64.06
C GLN A 223 -12.34 -43.68 -65.40
N ILE A 224 -12.42 -42.35 -65.57
CA ILE A 224 -12.79 -41.73 -66.84
C ILE A 224 -11.82 -42.15 -67.95
N ASN A 225 -10.51 -42.11 -67.70
CA ASN A 225 -9.51 -42.52 -68.70
C ASN A 225 -9.68 -44.00 -69.10
N ILE A 226 -9.95 -44.89 -68.14
CA ILE A 226 -10.20 -46.31 -68.41
C ILE A 226 -11.46 -46.49 -69.26
N LEU A 227 -12.55 -45.82 -68.89
CA LEU A 227 -13.81 -45.88 -69.65
C LEU A 227 -13.66 -45.33 -71.07
N GLN A 228 -12.88 -44.28 -71.24
CA GLN A 228 -12.61 -43.68 -72.55
C GLN A 228 -11.84 -44.64 -73.46
N HIS A 229 -10.81 -45.31 -72.93
CA HIS A 229 -10.11 -46.35 -73.68
C HIS A 229 -11.04 -47.53 -74.03
N GLY A 230 -11.95 -47.91 -73.13
CA GLY A 230 -12.96 -48.94 -73.40
C GLY A 230 -13.93 -48.55 -74.52
N LEU A 231 -14.34 -47.28 -74.54
CA LEU A 231 -15.19 -46.72 -75.58
C LEU A 231 -14.49 -46.74 -76.95
N ASP A 232 -13.24 -46.30 -77.01
CA ASP A 232 -12.43 -46.28 -78.23
C ASP A 232 -12.27 -47.69 -78.83
N ASN A 233 -11.99 -48.69 -77.99
CA ASN A 233 -11.92 -50.09 -78.41
C ASN A 233 -13.25 -50.57 -79.00
N THR A 234 -14.37 -50.28 -78.32
CA THR A 234 -15.70 -50.68 -78.76
C THR A 234 -16.08 -50.00 -80.08
N GLN A 235 -15.74 -48.73 -80.27
CA GLN A 235 -15.94 -48.02 -81.54
C GLN A 235 -15.12 -48.63 -82.68
N ASN A 236 -13.86 -49.02 -82.43
CA ASN A 236 -13.02 -49.68 -83.42
C ASN A 236 -13.61 -51.04 -83.85
N GLU A 237 -14.09 -51.85 -82.89
CA GLU A 237 -14.76 -53.12 -83.18
C GLU A 237 -16.05 -52.92 -83.98
N ASN A 238 -16.87 -51.94 -83.61
CA ASN A 238 -18.10 -51.62 -84.32
C ASN A 238 -17.82 -51.16 -85.76
N THR A 239 -16.75 -50.38 -85.96
CA THR A 239 -16.29 -49.96 -87.29
C THR A 239 -15.85 -51.16 -88.14
N LEU A 240 -15.14 -52.13 -87.53
CA LEU A 240 -14.74 -53.36 -88.20
C LEU A 240 -15.94 -54.25 -88.58
N LEU A 241 -16.89 -54.42 -87.65
CA LEU A 241 -18.12 -55.17 -87.90
C LEU A 241 -18.96 -54.52 -89.01
N SER A 242 -19.09 -53.20 -89.00
CA SER A 242 -19.79 -52.44 -90.04
C SER A 242 -19.17 -52.67 -91.42
N LYS A 243 -17.82 -52.66 -91.52
CA LYS A 243 -17.10 -53.00 -92.76
C LYS A 243 -17.36 -54.44 -93.21
N LYS A 244 -17.27 -55.41 -92.30
CA LYS A 244 -17.56 -56.83 -92.60
C LYS A 244 -18.98 -57.00 -93.10
N LEU A 245 -19.96 -56.36 -92.45
CA LEU A 245 -21.37 -56.43 -92.83
C LEU A 245 -21.60 -55.84 -94.23
N SER A 246 -20.94 -54.73 -94.55
CA SER A 246 -20.95 -54.16 -95.91
C SER A 246 -20.44 -55.15 -96.95
N ILE A 247 -19.32 -55.84 -96.68
CA ILE A 247 -18.75 -56.85 -97.59
C ILE A 247 -19.71 -58.04 -97.76
N TYR A 248 -20.30 -58.53 -96.66
CA TYR A 248 -21.29 -59.60 -96.72
C TYR A 248 -22.51 -59.22 -97.55
N ASN A 249 -23.04 -58.01 -97.37
CA ASN A 249 -24.16 -57.50 -98.16
C ASN A 249 -23.82 -57.41 -99.66
N GLU A 250 -22.61 -56.94 -99.99
CA GLU A 250 -22.15 -56.87 -101.38
C GLU A 250 -22.01 -58.27 -102.01
N ASN A 251 -21.46 -59.24 -101.27
CA ASN A 251 -21.34 -60.63 -101.73
C ASN A 251 -22.70 -61.31 -101.88
N LEU A 252 -23.64 -61.07 -100.95
CA LEU A 252 -25.01 -61.57 -101.06
C LEU A 252 -25.67 -61.04 -102.33
N PHE A 253 -25.53 -59.74 -102.62
CA PHE A 253 -26.05 -59.14 -103.85
C PHE A 253 -25.46 -59.79 -105.11
N LYS A 254 -24.13 -60.01 -105.16
CA LYS A 254 -23.47 -60.71 -106.27
C LYS A 254 -24.00 -62.13 -106.46
N LEU A 255 -24.18 -62.87 -105.36
CA LEU A 255 -24.72 -64.23 -105.40
C LEU A 255 -26.18 -64.24 -105.87
N THR A 256 -27.01 -63.32 -105.37
CA THR A 256 -28.40 -63.16 -105.81
C THR A 256 -28.48 -62.88 -107.31
N ASN A 257 -27.63 -61.98 -107.83
CA ASN A 257 -27.57 -61.71 -109.28
C ASN A 257 -27.12 -62.95 -110.05
N TYR A 258 -26.07 -63.64 -109.62
CA TYR A 258 -25.63 -64.87 -110.27
C TYR A 258 -26.74 -65.92 -110.30
N CYS A 259 -27.45 -66.12 -109.19
CA CYS A 259 -28.58 -67.03 -109.12
C CYS A 259 -29.68 -66.63 -110.14
N ASN A 260 -30.05 -65.35 -110.19
CA ASN A 260 -31.11 -64.86 -111.07
C ASN A 260 -30.74 -64.87 -112.56
N GLU A 261 -29.49 -64.57 -112.90
CA GLU A 261 -29.05 -64.40 -114.29
C GLU A 261 -28.53 -65.71 -114.92
N MET A 262 -27.92 -66.60 -114.13
CA MET A 262 -27.28 -67.81 -114.66
C MET A 262 -28.03 -69.08 -114.27
N LEU A 263 -28.36 -69.24 -112.99
CA LEU A 263 -28.89 -70.49 -112.45
C LEU A 263 -30.39 -70.66 -112.73
N ILE A 264 -31.21 -69.66 -112.41
CA ILE A 264 -32.67 -69.72 -112.63
C ILE A 264 -33.01 -69.96 -114.11
N PRO A 265 -32.40 -69.27 -115.10
CA PRO A 265 -32.69 -69.53 -116.51
C PRO A 265 -32.28 -70.92 -116.97
N GLN A 266 -31.21 -71.49 -116.43
CA GLN A 266 -30.81 -72.87 -116.74
C GLN A 266 -31.77 -73.89 -116.14
N ILE A 267 -32.23 -73.67 -114.91
CA ILE A 267 -33.25 -74.52 -114.28
C ILE A 267 -34.56 -74.46 -115.07
N ASN A 268 -34.99 -73.27 -115.48
CA ASN A 268 -36.21 -73.09 -116.28
C ASN A 268 -36.12 -73.80 -117.63
N LYS A 269 -34.95 -73.78 -118.29
CA LYS A 269 -34.71 -74.55 -119.53
C LYS A 269 -34.81 -76.06 -119.34
N ILE A 270 -34.36 -76.58 -118.20
CA ILE A 270 -34.47 -78.01 -117.87
C ILE A 270 -35.94 -78.38 -117.63
N SER A 271 -36.69 -77.54 -116.91
CA SER A 271 -38.13 -77.76 -116.68
C SER A 271 -38.99 -77.60 -117.94
N GLU A 272 -38.54 -76.83 -118.94
CA GLU A 272 -39.18 -76.72 -120.25
C GLU A 272 -38.81 -77.89 -121.19
N SER A 273 -37.79 -78.70 -120.88
CA SER A 273 -37.36 -79.84 -121.70
C SER A 273 -38.01 -81.18 -121.33
N ASP A 274 -38.80 -81.23 -120.26
CA ASP A 274 -39.56 -82.42 -119.81
C ASP A 274 -41.09 -82.26 -120.00
N PHE A 275 -41.54 -81.42 -120.95
CA PHE A 275 -42.92 -81.38 -121.45
C PHE A 275 -42.99 -81.41 -122.98
#